data_AF-A0A370KDD1-F1
#
_entry.id   AF-A0A370KDD1-F1
#
_cell.length_a   1.000
_cell.length_b   1.000
_cell.length_c   1.000
_cell.angle_alpha   90.00
_cell.angle_beta   90.00
_cell.angle_gamma   90.00
#
_symmetry.space_group_name_H-M   'P 1'
#
loop_
_entity.id
_entity.type
_entity.pdbx_description
1 polymer ?
#
loop_
_entity_poly.entity_id
_entity_poly.type
_entity_poly.pdbx_seq_one_letter_code
_entity_poly.pdbx_strand_id
1 'polypeptide(L)'
;MQAREWERWAKVREQGKLRFVVRSGVVFYGVPMFIIMTYLIPHPRLSTGQSALLWLFAGALYGMATWVVQERRFRKVARSVS
;
A
#
# COMPACT_ATOMS: atom_id res chain seq x y z
N MET A 1 -4.18 14.27 12.36
CA MET A 1 -4.31 14.38 10.90
C MET A 1 -4.63 15.85 10.66
N GLN A 2 -3.74 16.61 10.02
CA GLN A 2 -3.97 18.03 9.73
C GLN A 2 -5.12 18.19 8.72
N ALA A 3 -5.81 19.33 8.68
CA ALA A 3 -6.96 19.55 7.78
C ALA A 3 -6.64 19.25 6.30
N ARG A 4 -5.43 19.58 5.84
CA ARG A 4 -4.95 19.26 4.48
C ARG A 4 -4.78 17.76 4.22
N GLU A 5 -4.36 17.00 5.23
CA GLU A 5 -4.27 15.54 5.13
C GLU A 5 -5.66 14.91 5.08
N TRP A 6 -6.64 15.54 5.74
CA TRP A 6 -8.02 15.10 5.78
C TRP A 6 -8.70 15.26 4.42
N GLU A 7 -8.57 16.43 3.78
CA GLU A 7 -9.06 16.66 2.41
C GLU A 7 -8.37 15.77 1.37
N ARG A 8 -7.05 15.59 1.49
CA ARG A 8 -6.32 14.65 0.62
C ARG A 8 -6.84 13.23 0.79
N TRP A 9 -7.05 12.79 2.04
CA TRP A 9 -7.58 11.46 2.30
C TRP A 9 -9.00 11.31 1.77
N ALA A 10 -9.85 12.34 1.86
CA ALA A 10 -11.18 12.34 1.29
C ALA A 10 -11.17 12.17 -0.24
N LYS A 11 -10.32 12.92 -0.96
CA LYS A 11 -10.12 12.75 -2.42
C LYS A 11 -9.57 11.37 -2.79
N VAL A 12 -8.62 10.85 -2.02
CA VAL A 12 -8.07 9.50 -2.21
C VAL A 12 -9.12 8.42 -1.96
N ARG A 13 -10.02 8.63 -0.99
CA ARG A 13 -11.15 7.75 -0.71
C ARG A 13 -12.12 7.68 -1.88
N GLU A 14 -12.41 8.82 -2.48
CA GLU A 14 -13.28 8.97 -3.64
C GLU A 14 -12.73 8.25 -4.89
N GLN A 15 -11.41 8.23 -5.06
CA GLN A 15 -10.75 7.49 -6.16
C GLN A 15 -10.83 5.96 -6.03
N GLY A 16 -11.24 5.44 -4.87
CA GLY A 16 -11.50 4.03 -4.64
C GLY A 16 -10.33 3.28 -3.99
N LYS A 17 -10.68 2.45 -2.99
CA LYS A 17 -9.76 1.64 -2.18
C LYS A 17 -8.81 0.78 -3.01
N LEU A 18 -9.32 0.12 -4.06
CA LEU A 18 -8.54 -0.80 -4.88
C LEU A 18 -7.41 -0.07 -5.63
N ARG A 19 -7.69 1.12 -6.18
CA ARG A 19 -6.67 1.93 -6.86
C ARG A 19 -5.57 2.38 -5.92
N PHE A 20 -5.91 2.80 -4.71
CA PHE A 20 -4.90 3.20 -3.73
C PHE A 20 -4.01 2.01 -3.30
N VAL A 21 -4.62 0.85 -3.01
CA VAL A 21 -3.88 -0.34 -2.60
C VAL A 21 -2.92 -0.80 -3.69
N VAL A 22 -3.38 -0.84 -4.94
CA VAL A 22 -2.55 -1.21 -6.09
C VAL A 22 -1.45 -0.17 -6.33
N ARG A 23 -1.77 1.13 -6.34
CA ARG A 23 -0.79 2.17 -6.67
C ARG A 23 0.24 2.35 -5.55
N SER A 24 -0.20 2.49 -4.30
CA SER A 24 0.68 2.75 -3.16
C SER A 24 1.40 1.49 -2.66
N GLY A 25 0.71 0.34 -2.66
CA GLY A 25 1.27 -0.92 -2.16
C GLY A 25 1.98 -1.73 -3.22
N VAL A 26 1.33 -2.01 -4.35
CA VAL A 26 1.89 -2.91 -5.37
C VAL A 26 2.86 -2.17 -6.29
N VAL A 27 2.49 -1.00 -6.82
CA VAL A 27 3.31 -0.27 -7.80
C VAL A 27 4.47 0.45 -7.13
N PHE A 28 4.24 1.14 -6.02
CA PHE A 28 5.31 1.89 -5.34
C PHE A 28 6.19 1.04 -4.41
N TYR A 29 5.71 -0.10 -3.92
CA TYR A 29 6.47 -0.95 -2.99
C TYR A 29 6.83 -2.30 -3.62
N GLY A 30 5.85 -3.02 -4.16
CA GLY A 30 6.05 -4.35 -4.75
C GLY A 30 6.99 -4.35 -5.96
N VAL A 31 6.81 -3.43 -6.92
CA VAL A 31 7.63 -3.35 -8.14
C VAL A 31 9.11 -3.05 -7.87
N PRO A 32 9.48 -1.96 -7.16
CA PRO A 32 10.90 -1.69 -6.89
C PRO A 32 11.55 -2.79 -6.04
N MET A 33 10.82 -3.39 -5.11
CA MET A 33 11.35 -4.47 -4.26
C MET A 33 11.53 -5.78 -5.04
N PHE A 34 10.66 -6.06 -6.01
CA PHE A 34 10.85 -7.14 -6.98
C PHE A 34 12.09 -6.91 -7.84
N ILE A 35 12.30 -5.69 -8.35
CA ILE A 35 13.47 -5.35 -9.15
C ILE A 35 14.75 -5.52 -8.30
N ILE A 36 14.76 -5.04 -7.07
CA ILE A 36 15.91 -5.18 -6.15
C ILE A 36 16.20 -6.66 -5.86
N MET A 37 15.19 -7.44 -5.49
CA MET A 37 15.38 -8.86 -5.15
C MET A 37 15.73 -9.72 -6.36
N THR A 38 15.28 -9.34 -7.56
CA THR A 38 15.56 -10.10 -8.80
C THR A 38 16.92 -9.77 -9.39
N TYR A 39 17.31 -8.48 -9.39
CA TYR A 39 18.51 -8.02 -10.09
C TYR A 39 19.69 -7.69 -9.18
N LEU A 40 19.47 -7.29 -7.92
CA LEU A 40 20.56 -6.92 -7.00
C LEU A 40 20.96 -8.03 -6.02
N ILE A 41 20.10 -9.02 -5.78
CA ILE A 41 20.38 -10.06 -4.78
C ILE A 41 20.33 -11.44 -5.44
N PRO A 42 21.47 -12.10 -5.69
CA PRO A 42 21.48 -13.45 -6.22
C PRO A 42 20.93 -14.43 -5.18
N HIS A 43 19.68 -14.85 -5.34
CA HIS A 43 19.04 -15.90 -4.51
C HIS A 43 18.97 -17.22 -5.30
N PRO A 44 19.83 -18.22 -5.01
CA PRO A 44 19.83 -19.50 -5.71
C PRO A 44 18.70 -20.47 -5.29
N ARG A 45 17.69 -20.03 -4.52
CA ARG A 45 16.70 -20.94 -3.88
C ARG A 45 15.22 -20.65 -4.17
N LEU A 46 14.88 -19.49 -4.73
CA LEU A 46 13.49 -19.13 -5.03
C LEU A 46 13.39 -18.75 -6.50
N SER A 47 12.48 -19.39 -7.23
CA SER A 47 12.18 -19.02 -8.61
C SER A 47 11.70 -17.57 -8.65
N THR A 48 12.13 -16.81 -9.65
CA THR A 48 11.73 -15.41 -9.87
C THR A 48 10.22 -15.23 -9.80
N GLY A 49 9.44 -16.20 -10.28
CA GLY A 49 7.98 -16.19 -10.21
C GLY A 49 7.41 -16.29 -8.79
N GLN A 50 8.04 -17.08 -7.91
CA GLN A 50 7.62 -17.20 -6.51
C GLN A 50 7.92 -15.92 -5.72
N SER A 51 9.10 -15.34 -5.94
CA SER A 51 9.45 -14.03 -5.36
C SER A 51 8.50 -12.94 -5.85
N ALA A 52 8.18 -12.91 -7.15
CA ALA A 52 7.23 -11.96 -7.71
C ALA A 52 5.86 -12.04 -7.03
N LEU A 53 5.32 -13.25 -6.90
CA LEU A 53 4.02 -13.47 -6.25
C LEU A 53 4.07 -13.05 -4.78
N LEU A 54 5.10 -13.44 -4.05
CA LEU A 54 5.24 -13.12 -2.63
C LEU A 54 5.31 -11.59 -2.41
N TRP A 55 6.08 -10.87 -3.22
CA TRP A 55 6.16 -9.41 -3.16
C TRP A 55 4.89 -8.70 -3.64
N LEU A 56 4.19 -9.25 -4.65
CA LEU A 56 2.90 -8.75 -5.12
C LEU A 56 1.85 -8.85 -4.01
N PHE A 57 1.74 -10.03 -3.37
CA PHE A 57 0.83 -10.25 -2.24
C PHE A 57 1.22 -9.43 -1.02
N ALA A 58 2.52 -9.33 -0.69
CA ALA A 58 3.00 -8.51 0.42
C ALA A 58 2.69 -7.01 0.18
N GLY A 59 2.93 -6.49 -1.02
CA GLY A 59 2.61 -5.12 -1.40
C GLY A 59 1.10 -4.84 -1.38
N ALA A 60 0.29 -5.78 -1.85
CA ALA A 60 -1.17 -5.67 -1.79
C ALA A 60 -1.68 -5.67 -0.34
N LEU A 61 -1.19 -6.60 0.50
CA LEU A 61 -1.56 -6.68 1.92
C LEU A 61 -1.12 -5.42 2.67
N TYR A 62 0.08 -4.93 2.40
CA TYR A 62 0.59 -3.69 2.98
C TYR A 62 -0.26 -2.48 2.59
N GLY A 63 -0.59 -2.33 1.31
CA GLY A 63 -1.48 -1.28 0.82
C GLY A 63 -2.88 -1.35 1.47
N MET A 64 -3.40 -2.56 1.65
CA MET A 64 -4.70 -2.78 2.30
C MET A 64 -4.66 -2.42 3.79
N ALA A 65 -3.59 -2.83 4.50
CA ALA A 65 -3.38 -2.50 5.90
C ALA A 65 -3.25 -0.98 6.11
N THR A 66 -2.45 -0.30 5.28
CA THR A 66 -2.31 1.17 5.33
C THR A 66 -3.64 1.87 5.07
N TRP A 67 -4.44 1.39 4.11
CA TRP A 67 -5.78 1.91 3.90
C TRP A 67 -6.65 1.77 5.16
N VAL A 68 -6.70 0.59 5.77
CA VAL A 68 -7.52 0.34 6.96
C VAL A 68 -7.06 1.20 8.14
N VAL A 69 -5.75 1.37 8.34
CA VAL A 69 -5.20 2.22 9.39
C VAL A 69 -5.58 3.69 9.18
N GLN A 70 -5.45 4.19 7.95
CA GLN A 70 -5.77 5.59 7.63
C GLN A 70 -7.27 5.86 7.68
N GLU A 71 -8.09 4.92 7.20
CA GLU A 71 -9.55 4.92 7.31
C GLU A 71 -10.00 4.93 8.78
N ARG A 72 -9.36 4.12 9.64
CA ARG A 72 -9.62 4.11 11.09
C ARG A 72 -9.23 5.43 11.75
N ARG A 73 -8.06 5.99 11.41
CA ARG A 73 -7.63 7.30 11.89
C ARG A 73 -8.58 8.41 11.46
N PHE A 74 -9.04 8.40 10.21
CA PHE A 74 -10.00 9.35 9.66
C PHE A 74 -11.32 9.32 10.46
N ARG A 75 -11.88 8.11 10.70
CA ARG A 75 -13.10 7.96 11.51
C ARG A 75 -12.91 8.37 12.95
N LYS A 76 -11.72 8.18 13.52
CA LYS A 76 -11.43 8.54 14.92
C LYS A 76 -11.38 10.07 15.09
N VAL A 77 -10.79 10.79 14.14
CA VAL A 77 -10.79 12.26 14.11
C VAL A 77 -12.20 12.80 13.85
N ALA A 78 -12.93 12.23 12.89
CA ALA A 78 -14.31 12.64 12.61
C ALA A 78 -15.23 12.47 13.83
N ARG A 79 -15.02 11.43 14.65
CA ARG A 79 -15.78 11.20 15.89
C ARG A 79 -15.40 12.11 17.06
N SER A 80 -14.23 12.74 17.04
CA SER A 80 -13.82 13.65 18.12
C SER A 80 -14.18 15.11 17.83
N VAL A 81 -14.77 15.39 16.66
CA VAL A 81 -15.16 16.74 16.21
C VAL A 81 -16.70 16.89 16.18
N SER A 82 -17.47 15.82 16.46
CA SER A 82 -18.92 15.86 16.70
C SER A 82 -19.21 15.93 18.20
#